data_AF-A0A251R1X3-F1
#
_entry.id   AF-A0A251R1X3-F1
#
_cell.length_a   1.000
_cell.length_b   1.000
_cell.length_c   1.000
_cell.angle_alpha   90.00
_cell.angle_beta   90.00
_cell.angle_gamma   90.00
#
_symmetry.space_group_name_H-M   'P 1'
#
loop_
_entity.id
_entity.type
_entity.pdbx_description
1 polymer ?
#
loop_
_entity_poly.entity_id
_entity_poly.type
_entity_poly.pdbx_seq_one_letter_code
_entity_poly.pdbx_strand_id
1 'polypeptide(L)'
;MKGQASSSYKGAVKFRMPTAQNLVPIRLDLDVDGQKFKDTFTWNPSDPDSEIVVFARRTAKDLKLPPGFITVMASAIQIADFRSLEGQDMYPGERIVPIKLDLRVNHTLIRDQFLWDLNNFESDPEEFAKTFCADLGIQDPEVGPAIAFSIREQLYEIAVQSVASARENRISKKGRRGAEYTPVSKAGSTGLDLVKLFGHKSSVVRSQQLIFF
;
A
#
# COMPACT_ATOMS: atom_id res chain seq x y z
N MET A 1 5.33 -12.45 35.47
CA MET A 1 4.98 -11.57 34.34
C MET A 1 4.12 -12.40 33.38
N LYS A 2 2.83 -12.08 33.23
CA LYS A 2 1.94 -12.83 32.32
C LYS A 2 2.20 -12.34 30.90
N GLY A 3 2.67 -13.23 30.02
CA GLY A 3 2.81 -12.94 28.59
C GLY A 3 1.43 -12.64 28.00
N GLN A 4 1.33 -11.50 27.30
CA GLN A 4 0.19 -11.24 26.42
C GLN A 4 0.19 -12.30 25.33
N ALA A 5 -0.87 -13.10 25.29
CA ALA A 5 -1.12 -14.00 24.19
C ALA A 5 -1.38 -13.17 22.93
N SER A 6 -0.50 -13.29 21.94
CA SER A 6 -0.76 -12.82 20.59
C SER A 6 -1.99 -13.57 20.06
N SER A 7 -3.12 -12.87 19.93
CA SER A 7 -4.31 -13.40 19.28
C SER A 7 -3.98 -13.73 17.83
N SER A 8 -3.65 -14.98 17.55
CA SER A 8 -3.43 -15.48 16.20
C SER A 8 -4.76 -15.49 15.46
N TYR A 9 -4.95 -14.54 14.53
CA TYR A 9 -6.17 -14.41 13.74
C TYR A 9 -6.27 -15.59 12.77
N LYS A 10 -6.94 -16.68 13.18
CA LYS A 10 -7.17 -17.87 12.34
C LYS A 10 -8.25 -17.68 11.25
N GLY A 11 -8.77 -16.46 11.09
CA GLY A 11 -9.86 -16.12 10.17
C GLY A 11 -9.39 -15.38 8.92
N ALA A 12 -10.21 -15.40 7.86
CA ALA A 12 -10.05 -14.48 6.74
C ALA A 12 -10.16 -13.03 7.24
N VAL A 13 -9.28 -12.15 6.77
CA VAL A 13 -9.40 -10.70 6.98
C VAL A 13 -9.63 -10.01 5.66
N LYS A 14 -10.29 -8.85 5.69
CA LYS A 14 -10.41 -8.02 4.50
C LYS A 14 -9.05 -7.48 4.08
N PHE A 15 -8.84 -7.36 2.78
CA PHE A 15 -7.60 -6.86 2.23
C PHE A 15 -7.28 -5.47 2.77
N ARG A 16 -6.06 -5.31 3.28
CA ARG A 16 -5.46 -4.11 3.83
C ARG A 16 -3.95 -4.32 3.92
N MET A 17 -3.20 -3.25 4.10
CA MET A 17 -1.79 -3.37 4.45
C MET A 17 -1.63 -4.05 5.84
N PRO A 18 -0.69 -5.00 5.99
CA PRO A 18 -0.40 -5.69 7.24
C PRO A 18 0.48 -4.83 8.16
N THR A 19 0.03 -3.60 8.40
CA THR A 19 0.72 -2.56 9.18
C THR A 19 -0.31 -1.71 9.94
N ALA A 20 0.15 -0.92 10.92
CA ALA A 20 -0.67 -0.05 11.75
C ALA A 20 -1.55 0.89 10.91
N GLN A 21 -0.95 1.49 9.88
CA GLN A 21 -1.65 2.36 8.93
C GLN A 21 -1.87 1.66 7.58
N ASN A 22 -3.02 1.90 6.95
CA ASN A 22 -3.36 1.34 5.64
C ASN A 22 -2.75 2.14 4.48
N LEU A 23 -1.47 2.50 4.56
CA LEU A 23 -0.83 3.33 3.54
C LEU A 23 -0.26 2.48 2.41
N VAL A 24 -0.58 2.86 1.17
CA VAL A 24 -0.19 2.16 -0.04
C VAL A 24 1.06 2.80 -0.66
N PRO A 25 2.04 2.01 -1.10
CA PRO A 25 3.22 2.53 -1.78
C PRO A 25 2.86 2.96 -3.21
N ILE A 26 3.25 4.17 -3.60
CA ILE A 26 3.06 4.73 -4.93
C ILE A 26 4.43 5.03 -5.54
N ARG A 27 4.65 4.53 -6.77
CA ARG A 27 5.80 4.90 -7.61
C ARG A 27 5.33 5.69 -8.82
N LEU A 28 5.99 6.81 -9.08
CA LEU A 28 5.83 7.58 -10.29
C LEU A 28 7.13 7.52 -11.08
N ASP A 29 7.03 7.16 -12.36
CA ASP A 29 8.09 7.28 -13.36
C ASP A 29 7.45 7.84 -14.63
N LEU A 30 7.48 9.16 -14.75
CA LEU A 30 6.74 9.92 -15.75
C LEU A 30 7.69 10.62 -16.70
N ASP A 31 7.30 10.69 -17.97
CA ASP A 31 7.96 11.45 -19.02
C ASP A 31 6.90 12.30 -19.74
N VAL A 32 7.08 13.61 -19.75
CA VAL A 32 6.19 14.57 -20.42
C VAL A 32 7.08 15.57 -21.16
N ASP A 33 6.94 15.63 -22.49
CA ASP A 33 7.69 16.50 -23.38
C ASP A 33 9.22 16.42 -23.18
N GLY A 34 9.74 15.22 -22.87
CA GLY A 34 11.16 14.96 -22.66
C GLY A 34 11.69 15.36 -21.28
N GLN A 35 10.85 15.96 -20.44
CA GLN A 35 11.15 16.15 -19.02
C GLN A 35 10.70 14.90 -18.26
N LYS A 36 11.54 14.43 -17.34
CA LYS A 36 11.25 13.25 -16.50
C LYS A 36 10.95 13.67 -15.07
N PHE A 37 10.04 12.94 -14.45
CA PHE A 37 9.72 13.06 -13.03
C PHE A 37 9.61 11.68 -12.41
N LYS A 38 10.43 11.42 -11.40
CA LYS A 38 10.38 10.18 -10.62
C LYS A 38 10.15 10.54 -9.16
N ASP A 39 9.23 9.82 -8.51
CA ASP A 39 8.92 10.03 -7.11
C ASP A 39 8.40 8.72 -6.50
N THR A 40 8.60 8.56 -5.20
CA THR A 40 8.09 7.44 -4.41
C THR A 40 7.57 7.94 -3.09
N PHE A 41 6.33 7.62 -2.78
CA PHE A 41 5.67 8.07 -1.55
C PHE A 41 4.56 7.11 -1.16
N THR A 42 4.03 7.27 0.04
CA THR A 42 2.89 6.47 0.51
C THR A 42 1.61 7.29 0.48
N TRP A 43 0.49 6.64 0.19
CA TRP A 43 -0.82 7.30 0.10
C TRP A 43 -1.86 6.60 0.97
N ASN A 44 -2.79 7.36 1.55
CA ASN A 44 -3.95 6.79 2.22
C ASN A 44 -5.06 6.52 1.19
N PRO A 45 -5.39 5.25 0.88
CA PRO A 45 -6.38 4.91 -0.15
C PRO A 45 -7.80 5.39 0.19
N SER A 46 -8.07 5.68 1.47
CA SER A 46 -9.34 6.26 1.91
C SER A 46 -9.46 7.77 1.62
N ASP A 47 -8.37 8.46 1.27
CA ASP A 47 -8.42 9.88 0.89
C ASP A 47 -9.12 10.03 -0.48
N PRO A 48 -9.94 11.08 -0.68
CA PRO A 48 -10.70 11.26 -1.91
C PRO A 48 -9.80 11.64 -3.09
N ASP A 49 -10.24 11.34 -4.31
CA ASP A 49 -9.46 11.60 -5.54
C ASP A 49 -9.12 13.08 -5.75
N SER A 50 -9.90 13.99 -5.15
CA SER A 50 -9.58 15.42 -5.12
C SER A 50 -8.23 15.71 -4.45
N GLU A 51 -7.84 14.96 -3.42
CA GLU A 51 -6.55 15.12 -2.74
C GLU A 51 -5.38 14.72 -3.65
N ILE A 52 -5.56 13.69 -4.49
CA ILE A 52 -4.57 13.29 -5.51
C ILE A 52 -4.31 14.46 -6.46
N VAL A 53 -5.39 15.10 -6.92
CA VAL A 53 -5.32 16.24 -7.83
C VAL A 53 -4.67 17.45 -7.15
N VAL A 54 -4.97 17.71 -5.88
CA VAL A 54 -4.33 18.76 -5.08
C VAL A 54 -2.84 18.48 -4.92
N PHE A 55 -2.46 17.24 -4.62
CA PHE A 55 -1.07 16.79 -4.54
C PHE A 55 -0.35 17.03 -5.88
N ALA A 56 -0.91 16.57 -7.00
CA ALA A 56 -0.32 16.73 -8.32
C ALA A 56 -0.10 18.21 -8.68
N ARG A 57 -1.07 19.09 -8.39
CA ARG A 57 -0.93 20.54 -8.61
C ARG A 57 0.17 21.16 -7.75
N ARG A 58 0.22 20.81 -6.47
CA ARG A 58 1.25 21.32 -5.54
C ARG A 58 2.65 20.86 -5.97
N THR A 59 2.81 19.57 -6.25
CA THR A 59 4.08 19.00 -6.73
C THR A 59 4.55 19.66 -8.02
N ALA A 60 3.67 19.80 -9.02
CA ALA A 60 4.04 20.48 -10.26
C ALA A 60 4.45 21.94 -10.03
N LYS A 61 3.76 22.65 -9.13
CA LYS A 61 4.10 24.03 -8.77
C LYS A 61 5.45 24.12 -8.06
N ASP A 62 5.67 23.30 -7.03
CA ASP A 62 6.86 23.36 -6.17
C ASP A 62 8.13 23.00 -6.96
N LEU A 63 8.01 22.01 -7.86
CA LEU A 63 9.10 21.54 -8.72
C LEU A 63 9.17 22.28 -10.07
N LYS A 64 8.30 23.27 -10.30
CA LYS A 64 8.21 24.04 -11.56
C LYS A 64 8.07 23.14 -12.80
N LEU A 65 7.29 22.07 -12.69
CA LEU A 65 7.02 21.14 -13.79
C LEU A 65 5.97 21.72 -14.75
N PRO A 66 6.02 21.36 -16.05
CA PRO A 66 4.99 21.70 -17.02
C PRO A 66 3.58 21.29 -16.58
N PRO A 67 2.52 22.05 -16.96
CA PRO A 67 1.14 21.74 -16.59
C PRO A 67 0.68 20.33 -16.98
N GLY A 68 1.25 19.75 -18.05
CA GLY A 68 0.94 18.39 -18.50
C GLY A 68 1.22 17.32 -17.44
N PHE A 69 2.19 17.55 -16.54
CA PHE A 69 2.48 16.62 -15.44
C PHE A 69 1.32 16.50 -14.45
N ILE A 70 0.48 17.52 -14.28
CA ILE A 70 -0.63 17.47 -13.31
C ILE A 70 -1.59 16.34 -13.66
N THR A 71 -2.00 16.28 -14.93
CA THR A 71 -2.91 15.24 -15.44
C THR A 71 -2.27 13.86 -15.44
N VAL A 72 -0.99 13.77 -15.85
CA VAL A 72 -0.29 12.49 -15.91
C VAL A 72 -0.02 11.93 -14.50
N MET A 73 0.43 12.76 -13.55
CA MET A 73 0.59 12.36 -12.14
C MET A 73 -0.73 11.90 -11.53
N ALA A 74 -1.81 12.68 -11.68
CA ALA A 74 -3.09 12.31 -11.10
C ALA A 74 -3.63 10.99 -11.66
N SER A 75 -3.42 10.72 -12.95
CA SER A 75 -3.80 9.45 -13.59
C SER A 75 -2.88 8.29 -13.22
N ALA A 76 -1.60 8.54 -12.93
CA ALA A 76 -0.63 7.50 -12.62
C ALA A 76 -0.72 6.99 -11.18
N ILE A 77 -1.37 7.75 -10.28
CA ILE A 77 -1.63 7.33 -8.90
C ILE A 77 -2.78 6.30 -8.92
N GLN A 78 -2.43 5.02 -9.09
CA GLN A 78 -3.34 3.89 -9.26
C GLN A 78 -3.94 3.37 -7.94
N ILE A 79 -4.71 4.21 -7.24
CA ILE A 79 -5.38 3.80 -5.99
C ILE A 79 -6.62 2.94 -6.27
N ALA A 80 -7.20 3.05 -7.46
CA ALA A 80 -8.38 2.28 -7.86
C ALA A 80 -8.15 0.77 -7.76
N ASP A 81 -6.97 0.29 -8.16
CA ASP A 81 -6.61 -1.12 -8.07
C ASP A 81 -6.59 -1.58 -6.61
N PHE A 82 -5.97 -0.82 -5.73
CA PHE A 82 -5.97 -1.10 -4.29
C PHE A 82 -7.40 -1.15 -3.72
N ARG A 83 -8.23 -0.13 -4.00
CA ARG A 83 -9.62 -0.06 -3.53
C ARG A 83 -10.47 -1.23 -4.03
N SER A 84 -10.19 -1.73 -5.24
CA SER A 84 -10.88 -2.92 -5.79
C SER A 84 -10.60 -4.20 -4.99
N LEU A 85 -9.46 -4.23 -4.29
CA LEU A 85 -9.03 -5.36 -3.47
C LEU A 85 -9.59 -5.31 -2.05
N GLU A 86 -9.89 -4.14 -1.47
CA GLU A 86 -10.32 -3.99 -0.06
C GLU A 86 -11.49 -4.90 0.35
N GLY A 87 -12.45 -5.17 -0.55
CA GLY A 87 -13.57 -6.08 -0.29
C GLY A 87 -13.22 -7.57 -0.31
N GLN A 88 -12.03 -7.92 -0.82
CA GLN A 88 -11.56 -9.29 -0.96
C GLN A 88 -11.04 -9.81 0.38
N ASP A 89 -11.19 -11.12 0.54
CA ASP A 89 -10.60 -11.80 1.68
C ASP A 89 -9.15 -12.14 1.37
N MET A 90 -8.27 -11.84 2.32
CA MET A 90 -6.93 -12.37 2.38
C MET A 90 -6.78 -13.30 3.58
N TYR A 91 -5.79 -14.16 3.52
CA TYR A 91 -5.41 -15.05 4.61
C TYR A 91 -3.95 -14.75 4.96
N PRO A 92 -3.69 -13.79 5.86
CA PRO A 92 -2.33 -13.50 6.29
C PRO A 92 -1.70 -14.76 6.88
N GLY A 93 -2.45 -15.51 7.70
CA GLY A 93 -1.98 -16.72 8.38
C GLY A 93 -0.78 -16.45 9.29
N GLU A 94 -0.32 -17.42 10.10
CA GLU A 94 0.94 -17.32 10.85
C GLU A 94 2.13 -17.30 9.86
N ARG A 95 2.39 -16.15 9.25
CA ARG A 95 3.32 -15.99 8.14
C ARG A 95 4.31 -14.88 8.44
N ILE A 96 5.52 -15.32 8.74
CA ILE A 96 6.71 -14.49 8.82
C ILE A 96 7.38 -14.51 7.45
N VAL A 97 7.68 -13.34 6.89
CA VAL A 97 8.29 -13.21 5.57
C VAL A 97 9.64 -12.50 5.65
N PRO A 98 10.63 -12.85 4.81
CA PRO A 98 11.84 -12.09 4.71
C PRO A 98 11.57 -10.78 3.94
N ILE A 99 12.02 -9.67 4.51
CA ILE A 99 12.10 -8.37 3.84
C ILE A 99 13.57 -8.11 3.53
N LYS A 100 13.84 -7.73 2.27
CA LYS A 100 15.20 -7.43 1.80
C LYS A 100 15.32 -5.96 1.45
N LEU A 101 16.30 -5.29 2.01
CA LEU A 101 16.69 -3.94 1.62
C LEU A 101 17.91 -4.04 0.70
N ASP A 102 17.80 -3.49 -0.50
CA ASP A 102 18.95 -3.21 -1.38
C ASP A 102 18.68 -1.85 -2.03
N LEU A 103 19.03 -0.79 -1.28
CA LEU A 103 18.68 0.58 -1.60
C LEU A 103 19.94 1.44 -1.64
N ARG A 104 19.99 2.36 -2.61
CA ARG A 104 20.97 3.44 -2.64
C ARG A 104 20.25 4.77 -2.59
N VAL A 105 20.49 5.53 -1.54
CA VAL A 105 19.93 6.88 -1.35
C VAL A 105 21.11 7.83 -1.19
N ASN A 106 21.25 8.77 -2.13
CA ASN A 106 22.39 9.68 -2.19
C ASN A 106 23.74 8.92 -2.12
N HIS A 107 24.50 9.12 -1.04
CA HIS A 107 25.78 8.46 -0.80
C HIS A 107 25.68 7.23 0.12
N THR A 108 24.49 6.92 0.64
CA THR A 108 24.25 5.82 1.58
C THR A 108 23.77 4.59 0.82
N LEU A 109 24.48 3.47 1.01
CA LEU A 109 24.09 2.16 0.50
C LEU A 109 23.60 1.30 1.66
N ILE A 110 22.41 0.72 1.52
CA ILE A 110 21.75 -0.07 2.55
C ILE A 110 21.50 -1.44 1.98
N ARG A 111 22.10 -2.45 2.61
CA ARG A 111 21.90 -3.86 2.28
C ARG A 111 21.65 -4.63 3.55
N ASP A 112 20.42 -5.07 3.73
CA ASP A 112 20.01 -5.83 4.90
C ASP A 112 18.88 -6.80 4.56
N GLN A 113 18.67 -7.79 5.42
CA GLN A 113 17.55 -8.71 5.35
C GLN A 113 17.08 -9.05 6.76
N PHE A 114 15.80 -8.86 7.02
CA PHE A 114 15.16 -9.19 8.29
C PHE A 114 13.82 -9.89 8.08
N LEU A 115 13.21 -10.33 9.17
CA LEU A 115 11.93 -11.03 9.16
C LEU A 115 10.80 -10.07 9.58
N TRP A 116 9.66 -10.16 8.90
CA TRP A 116 8.46 -9.37 9.19
C TRP A 116 7.27 -10.29 9.44
N ASP A 117 6.57 -10.09 10.57
CA ASP A 117 5.34 -10.82 10.90
C ASP A 117 4.12 -10.12 10.30
N LEU A 118 3.45 -10.78 9.35
CA LEU A 118 2.26 -10.24 8.68
C LEU A 118 1.00 -10.23 9.56
N ASN A 119 1.02 -10.89 10.72
CA ASN A 119 -0.10 -10.85 11.67
C ASN A 119 -0.01 -9.70 12.66
N ASN A 120 1.17 -9.09 12.78
CA ASN A 120 1.33 -7.94 13.64
C ASN A 120 0.86 -6.68 12.91
N PHE A 121 -0.46 -6.47 12.90
CA PHE A 121 -1.11 -5.29 12.33
C PHE A 121 -0.79 -3.99 13.10
N GLU A 122 -0.06 -4.05 14.21
CA GLU A 122 0.45 -2.87 14.92
C GLU A 122 1.87 -2.50 14.46
N SER A 123 2.48 -3.26 13.55
CA SER A 123 3.81 -2.95 13.02
C SER A 123 3.80 -1.68 12.19
N ASP A 124 4.83 -0.86 12.36
CA ASP A 124 4.99 0.44 11.71
C ASP A 124 6.34 0.49 10.96
N PRO A 125 6.32 0.43 9.61
CA PRO A 125 7.53 0.55 8.79
C PRO A 125 8.30 1.86 8.98
N GLU A 126 7.62 2.97 9.25
CA GLU A 126 8.23 4.28 9.48
C GLU A 126 8.96 4.32 10.82
N GLU A 127 8.36 3.78 11.89
CA GLU A 127 9.04 3.70 13.19
C GLU A 127 10.20 2.70 13.17
N PHE A 128 10.04 1.57 12.46
CA PHE A 128 11.13 0.64 12.20
C PHE A 128 12.28 1.33 11.47
N ALA A 129 12.01 2.04 10.38
CA ALA A 129 13.04 2.73 9.59
C ALA A 129 13.75 3.82 10.39
N LYS A 130 13.02 4.57 11.22
CA LYS A 130 13.58 5.57 12.12
C LYS A 130 14.53 4.94 13.15
N THR A 131 14.13 3.84 13.76
CA THR A 131 14.98 3.09 14.71
C THR A 131 16.22 2.54 14.00
N PHE A 132 16.04 1.93 12.83
CA PHE A 132 17.12 1.42 11.99
C PHE A 132 18.15 2.50 11.65
N CYS A 133 17.70 3.70 11.27
CA CYS A 133 18.60 4.82 10.99
C CYS A 133 19.33 5.29 12.26
N ALA A 134 18.64 5.36 13.40
CA ALA A 134 19.24 5.76 14.67
C ALA A 134 20.33 4.78 15.13
N ASP A 135 20.06 3.48 15.05
CA ASP A 135 20.99 2.42 15.47
C ASP A 135 22.28 2.40 14.62
N LEU A 136 22.16 2.71 13.32
CA LEU A 136 23.29 2.78 12.39
C LEU A 136 23.94 4.17 12.30
N GLY A 137 23.41 5.16 13.04
CA GLY A 137 23.90 6.55 12.99
C GLY A 137 23.70 7.23 11.63
N ILE A 138 22.69 6.81 10.86
CA ILE A 138 22.35 7.40 9.56
C ILE A 138 21.59 8.71 9.80
N GLN A 139 22.16 9.82 9.34
CA GLN A 139 21.61 11.17 9.52
C GLN A 139 20.90 11.72 8.28
N ASP A 140 21.05 11.07 7.12
CA ASP A 140 20.39 11.50 5.88
C ASP A 140 18.86 11.35 6.02
N PRO A 141 18.09 12.44 5.98
CA PRO A 141 16.65 12.40 6.21
C PRO A 141 15.87 11.66 5.12
N GLU A 142 16.45 11.45 3.93
CA GLU A 142 15.80 10.73 2.84
C GLU A 142 15.93 9.20 2.99
N VAL A 143 16.84 8.72 3.86
CA VAL A 143 17.07 7.27 4.04
C VAL A 143 15.91 6.59 4.77
N GLY A 144 15.45 7.15 5.89
CA GLY A 144 14.34 6.57 6.67
C GLY A 144 13.07 6.36 5.83
N PRO A 145 12.57 7.39 5.12
CA PRO A 145 11.43 7.24 4.21
C PRO A 145 11.65 6.20 3.11
N ALA A 146 12.85 6.13 2.52
CA ALA A 146 13.15 5.14 1.47
C ALA A 146 13.11 3.69 2.01
N ILE A 147 13.62 3.45 3.22
CA ILE A 147 13.51 2.16 3.90
C ILE A 147 12.03 1.81 4.13
N ALA A 148 11.26 2.72 4.75
CA ALA A 148 9.85 2.49 5.04
C ALA A 148 9.05 2.20 3.77
N PHE A 149 9.31 2.93 2.68
CA PHE A 149 8.71 2.70 1.37
C PHE A 149 9.04 1.29 0.84
N SER A 150 10.31 0.88 0.89
CA SER A 150 10.73 -0.44 0.40
C SER A 150 10.10 -1.60 1.18
N ILE A 151 9.91 -1.43 2.48
CA ILE A 151 9.17 -2.39 3.33
C ILE A 151 7.71 -2.45 2.87
N ARG A 152 7.04 -1.30 2.78
CA ARG A 152 5.62 -1.22 2.38
C ARG A 152 5.38 -1.80 0.99
N GLU A 153 6.29 -1.58 0.06
CA GLU A 153 6.23 -2.17 -1.29
C GLU A 153 6.21 -3.70 -1.26
N GLN A 154 7.18 -4.31 -0.57
CA GLN A 154 7.23 -5.78 -0.45
C GLN A 154 5.98 -6.32 0.27
N LEU A 155 5.52 -5.65 1.32
CA LEU A 155 4.30 -6.05 2.03
C LEU A 155 3.05 -5.96 1.15
N TYR A 156 2.96 -4.93 0.31
CA TYR A 156 1.85 -4.75 -0.62
C TYR A 156 1.80 -5.89 -1.65
N GLU A 157 2.94 -6.21 -2.28
CA GLU A 157 3.03 -7.32 -3.23
C GLU A 157 2.60 -8.65 -2.61
N ILE A 158 3.10 -8.94 -1.40
CA ILE A 158 2.75 -10.17 -0.67
C ILE A 158 1.25 -10.21 -0.34
N ALA A 159 0.67 -9.08 0.08
CA ALA A 159 -0.75 -8.97 0.36
C ALA A 159 -1.60 -9.21 -0.90
N VAL A 160 -1.24 -8.62 -2.04
CA VAL A 160 -1.93 -8.80 -3.32
C VAL A 160 -1.86 -10.26 -3.77
N GLN A 161 -0.70 -10.89 -3.68
CA GLN A 161 -0.52 -12.32 -3.99
C GLN A 161 -1.40 -13.20 -3.11
N SER A 162 -1.54 -12.86 -1.82
CA SER A 162 -2.41 -13.62 -0.90
C SER A 162 -3.88 -13.62 -1.31
N VAL A 163 -4.37 -12.51 -1.87
CA VAL A 163 -5.73 -12.40 -2.43
C VAL A 163 -5.86 -13.26 -3.69
N ALA A 164 -4.86 -13.25 -4.57
CA ALA A 164 -4.87 -14.09 -5.77
C ALA A 164 -4.94 -15.58 -5.41
N SER A 165 -4.10 -16.04 -4.48
CA SER A 165 -4.13 -17.43 -3.99
C SER A 165 -5.45 -17.79 -3.28
N ALA A 166 -6.04 -16.86 -2.53
CA ALA A 166 -7.34 -17.03 -1.89
C ALA A 166 -8.47 -17.26 -2.92
N ARG A 167 -8.46 -16.49 -4.02
CA ARG A 167 -9.43 -16.61 -5.12
C ARG A 167 -9.29 -17.95 -5.85
N GLU A 168 -8.07 -18.35 -6.18
CA GLU A 168 -7.79 -19.64 -6.85
C GLU A 168 -8.27 -20.84 -6.02
N ASN A 169 -8.00 -20.85 -4.72
CA ASN A 169 -8.45 -21.90 -3.80
C ASN A 169 -9.98 -22.05 -3.75
N ARG A 170 -10.74 -20.96 -3.95
CA ARG A 170 -12.22 -21.01 -4.01
C ARG A 170 -12.71 -21.62 -5.32
N ILE A 171 -12.06 -21.29 -6.43
CA ILE A 171 -12.40 -21.78 -7.77
C ILE A 171 -12.12 -23.29 -7.88
N SER A 172 -10.95 -23.74 -7.40
CA SER A 172 -10.58 -25.17 -7.40
C SER A 172 -11.52 -26.04 -6.56
N LYS A 173 -12.11 -25.50 -5.48
CA LYS A 173 -13.15 -26.19 -4.70
C LYS A 173 -14.51 -26.23 -5.42
N LYS A 174 -14.84 -25.21 -6.21
CA LYS A 174 -16.07 -25.15 -7.03
C LYS A 174 -16.00 -26.08 -8.24
N GLY A 175 -14.80 -26.31 -8.81
CA GLY A 175 -14.58 -27.24 -9.93
C GLY A 175 -14.73 -28.73 -9.58
N ARG A 176 -14.75 -29.12 -8.30
CA ARG A 176 -15.02 -30.51 -7.86
C ARG A 176 -16.47 -30.78 -7.46
N ARG A 177 -17.34 -29.77 -7.44
CA ARG A 177 -18.75 -29.90 -7.06
C ARG A 177 -19.63 -29.40 -8.18
N GLY A 178 -19.77 -30.21 -9.22
CA GLY A 178 -20.70 -29.96 -10.32
C GLY A 178 -21.52 -31.20 -10.63
N ALA A 179 -22.63 -31.38 -9.92
CA ALA A 179 -23.88 -31.95 -10.42
C ALA A 179 -24.89 -32.03 -9.26
N GLU A 180 -25.72 -31.00 -9.10
CA GLU A 180 -27.16 -31.23 -9.04
C GLU A 180 -27.89 -29.92 -9.33
N TYR A 181 -28.84 -30.04 -10.25
CA TYR A 181 -29.61 -28.98 -10.89
C TYR A 181 -30.97 -28.93 -10.19
N THR A 182 -31.45 -27.74 -9.81
CA THR A 182 -32.89 -27.50 -9.61
C THR A 182 -33.18 -26.00 -9.81
N PRO A 183 -34.18 -25.61 -10.63
CA PRO A 183 -34.39 -24.20 -10.97
C PRO A 183 -35.68 -23.59 -10.37
N VAL A 184 -35.75 -22.24 -10.44
CA VAL A 184 -36.94 -21.33 -10.46
C VAL A 184 -37.55 -20.97 -9.07
N SER A 185 -37.96 -19.74 -8.66
CA SER A 185 -38.21 -18.42 -9.28
C SER A 185 -38.26 -17.24 -8.26
N LYS A 186 -37.99 -16.02 -8.78
CA LYS A 186 -38.54 -14.64 -8.55
C LYS A 186 -38.92 -14.11 -7.14
N ALA A 187 -38.43 -12.89 -6.79
CA ALA A 187 -39.08 -11.56 -6.98
C ALA A 187 -38.52 -10.46 -6.03
N GLY A 188 -38.43 -9.20 -6.51
CA GLY A 188 -38.80 -7.99 -5.71
C GLY A 188 -37.72 -7.01 -5.17
N SER A 189 -37.52 -5.90 -5.89
CA SER A 189 -37.61 -4.47 -5.47
C SER A 189 -36.74 -3.81 -4.36
N THR A 190 -35.94 -2.82 -4.82
CA THR A 190 -35.67 -1.42 -4.34
C THR A 190 -35.21 -1.06 -2.91
N GLY A 191 -34.22 -0.15 -2.84
CA GLY A 191 -33.98 0.77 -1.72
C GLY A 191 -32.61 1.46 -1.75
N LEU A 192 -32.56 2.72 -2.18
CA LEU A 192 -31.46 3.69 -1.94
C LEU A 192 -31.50 4.15 -0.47
N ASP A 193 -30.37 4.57 0.15
CA ASP A 193 -30.18 5.96 0.61
C ASP A 193 -28.79 6.30 1.24
N LEU A 194 -28.53 7.61 1.18
CA LEU A 194 -27.49 8.57 1.56
C LEU A 194 -26.75 8.51 2.93
N VAL A 195 -25.45 8.84 2.84
CA VAL A 195 -24.69 9.96 3.47
C VAL A 195 -24.69 10.17 5.00
N LYS A 196 -23.48 10.26 5.58
CA LYS A 196 -22.87 11.42 6.31
C LYS A 196 -21.48 11.05 6.87
N LEU A 197 -20.41 11.69 6.38
CA LEU A 197 -19.60 12.76 7.02
C LEU A 197 -18.85 12.34 8.30
N PHE A 198 -17.51 12.39 8.28
CA PHE A 198 -16.66 13.20 9.18
C PHE A 198 -15.22 13.24 8.63
N GLY A 199 -14.61 14.44 8.69
CA GLY A 199 -13.35 14.75 8.02
C GLY A 199 -12.12 14.27 8.78
N HIS A 200 -11.15 13.73 8.05
CA HIS A 200 -9.82 13.41 8.56
C HIS A 200 -8.76 14.08 7.69
N LYS A 201 -7.73 14.60 8.36
CA LYS A 201 -6.58 15.30 7.80
C LYS A 201 -5.83 14.33 6.87
N SER A 202 -5.57 14.74 5.63
CA SER A 202 -4.79 13.95 4.68
C SER A 202 -3.36 13.76 5.21
N SER A 203 -2.89 12.52 5.23
CA SER A 203 -1.56 12.13 5.72
C SER A 203 -0.75 11.64 4.52
N VAL A 204 -0.13 12.59 3.82
CA VAL A 204 0.85 12.27 2.77
C VAL A 204 2.23 12.39 3.39
N VAL A 205 2.92 11.26 3.56
CA VAL A 205 4.35 11.24 3.91
C VAL A 205 5.11 11.20 2.59
N ARG A 206 5.82 12.29 2.28
CA ARG A 206 6.60 12.47 1.04
C ARG A 206 8.09 12.36 1.35
N SER A 207 8.83 11.66 0.50
CA SER A 207 10.29 11.77 0.38
C SER A 207 10.59 12.67 -0.81
N GLN A 208 11.44 13.69 -0.69
CA GLN A 208 11.90 14.43 -1.86
C GLN A 208 13.12 13.71 -2.42
N GLN A 209 12.87 12.74 -3.29
CA GLN A 209 13.95 12.07 -4.01
C GLN A 209 14.36 12.93 -5.24
N LEU A 210 15.22 13.92 -5.03
CA LEU A 210 15.99 14.52 -6.12
C LEU A 210 17.09 13.54 -6.54
N ILE A 211 16.77 12.57 -7.41
CA ILE A 211 17.80 11.78 -8.08
C ILE A 211 18.39 12.64 -9.20
N PHE A 212 19.57 13.21 -8.95
CA PHE A 212 20.47 13.65 -10.03
C PHE A 212 21.30 12.45 -10.49
N PHE A 213 21.25 12.24 -11.82
CA PHE A 213 22.06 11.38 -12.72
C PHE A 213 22.82 10.18 -12.15
#